data_AF-A0A5J4SMJ5-F1
#
_entry.id   AF-A0A5J4SMJ5-F1
#
_cell.length_a   1.000
_cell.length_b   1.000
_cell.length_c   1.000
_cell.angle_alpha   90.00
_cell.angle_beta   90.00
_cell.angle_gamma   90.00
#
_symmetry.space_group_name_H-M   'P 1'
#
loop_
_entity.id
_entity.type
_entity.pdbx_description
1 polymer ?
#
loop_
_entity_poly.entity_id
_entity_poly.type
_entity_poly.pdbx_seq_one_letter_code
_entity_poly.pdbx_strand_id
1 'polypeptide(L)'
;METNKLIDIGQAFQLMREVYGFPSPIYLPRLTKEDFVARGYRLPDVWLEEEEMDRLSRFGTPVVGSFTIQGRTYKMYDEASGRLIERSVPDFEFPVATIVDFERPKNIIKTPTIGSAGTVKEIFGFDDWKINIRGICLDDESRTAFKTAKEQQEVLIRLNMIAGSLELAEGKVFFEKSINSITIEKLTLSAVQGKPGIIQYEIEASSDEDILLIDV
;
A
#
# COMPACT_ATOMS: atom_id res chain seq x y z
N MET A 1 16.81 -11.55 -31.01
CA MET A 1 17.95 -10.89 -30.34
C MET A 1 17.42 -9.57 -29.80
N GLU A 2 16.82 -9.61 -28.60
CA GLU A 2 16.29 -8.41 -27.96
C GLU A 2 17.39 -7.72 -27.17
N THR A 3 17.62 -6.46 -27.50
CA THR A 3 18.56 -5.56 -26.85
C THR A 3 18.05 -5.20 -25.46
N ASN A 4 18.72 -5.71 -24.43
CA ASN A 4 18.56 -5.30 -23.04
C ASN A 4 18.73 -3.77 -22.93
N LYS A 5 17.62 -3.03 -22.71
CA LYS A 5 17.68 -1.59 -22.43
C LYS A 5 18.16 -1.43 -20.98
N LEU A 6 19.45 -1.13 -20.80
CA LEU A 6 19.96 -0.62 -19.54
C LEU A 6 19.19 0.68 -19.21
N ILE A 7 18.41 0.64 -18.13
CA ILE A 7 17.76 1.82 -17.58
C ILE A 7 18.85 2.61 -16.86
N ASP A 8 19.09 3.84 -17.32
CA ASP A 8 20.04 4.76 -16.70
C ASP A 8 19.58 5.05 -15.27
N ILE A 9 20.44 4.73 -14.29
CA ILE A 9 20.19 4.89 -12.85
C ILE A 9 19.76 6.33 -12.55
N GLY A 10 20.25 7.31 -13.31
CA GLY A 10 19.84 8.71 -13.18
C GLY A 10 18.36 8.95 -13.46
N GLN A 11 17.78 8.27 -14.45
CA GLN A 11 16.35 8.40 -14.80
C GLN A 11 15.46 7.73 -13.77
N ALA A 12 15.84 6.55 -13.26
CA ALA A 12 15.12 5.87 -12.20
C ALA A 12 15.11 6.70 -10.90
N PHE A 13 16.23 7.34 -10.56
CA PHE A 13 16.33 8.19 -9.37
C PHE A 13 15.52 9.49 -9.47
N GLN A 14 15.48 10.09 -10.66
CA GLN A 14 14.70 11.29 -10.91
C GLN A 14 13.19 11.02 -10.84
N LEU A 15 12.76 9.84 -11.30
CA LEU A 15 11.39 9.31 -11.12
C LEU A 15 11.05 9.12 -9.64
N MET A 16 11.94 8.51 -8.86
CA MET A 16 11.73 8.33 -7.41
C MET A 16 11.64 9.68 -6.69
N ARG A 17 12.45 10.66 -7.08
CA ARG A 17 12.40 12.02 -6.53
C ARG A 17 11.08 12.72 -6.83
N GLU A 18 10.58 12.59 -8.06
CA GLU A 18 9.33 13.21 -8.50
C GLU A 18 8.11 12.54 -7.85
N VAL A 19 8.18 11.23 -7.59
CA VAL A 19 7.10 10.44 -6.97
C VAL A 19 7.08 10.56 -5.44
N TYR A 20 8.24 10.61 -4.78
CA TYR A 20 8.33 10.49 -3.32
C TYR A 20 8.82 11.76 -2.60
N GLY A 21 9.18 12.82 -3.32
CA GLY A 21 9.40 14.15 -2.72
C GLY A 21 10.62 14.29 -1.80
N PHE A 22 11.53 13.31 -1.71
CA PHE A 22 12.74 13.42 -0.91
C PHE A 22 13.71 14.47 -1.46
N PRO A 23 14.10 15.50 -0.70
CA PRO A 23 15.17 16.41 -1.08
C PRO A 23 16.52 15.81 -0.65
N SER A 24 17.37 15.41 -1.59
CA SER A 24 18.79 15.17 -1.27
C SER A 24 19.68 16.06 -2.15
N PRO A 25 20.68 16.76 -1.56
CA PRO A 25 21.57 17.62 -2.31
C PRO A 25 22.80 16.82 -2.73
N ILE A 26 22.72 16.11 -3.86
CA ILE A 26 23.93 15.64 -4.54
C ILE A 26 24.19 16.62 -5.68
N TYR A 27 25.01 17.64 -5.41
CA TYR A 27 25.61 18.44 -6.47
C TYR A 27 26.62 17.58 -7.20
N LEU A 28 26.41 17.35 -8.50
CA LEU A 28 27.43 16.82 -9.41
C LEU A 28 28.13 18.02 -10.05
N PRO A 29 29.29 18.48 -9.53
CA PRO A 29 30.04 19.52 -10.21
C PRO A 29 30.71 18.89 -11.44
N ARG A 30 30.27 19.35 -12.61
CA ARG A 30 30.92 19.18 -13.93
C ARG A 30 30.69 17.81 -14.60
N LEU A 31 30.11 17.87 -15.81
CA LEU A 31 30.00 16.78 -16.77
C LEU A 31 31.39 16.35 -17.25
N THR A 32 32.09 15.56 -16.44
CA THR A 32 33.11 14.65 -16.94
C THR A 32 32.42 13.31 -17.14
N LYS A 33 32.41 12.78 -18.37
CA LYS A 33 32.10 11.37 -18.61
C LYS A 33 33.26 10.55 -18.03
N GLU A 34 33.34 10.47 -16.72
CA GLU A 34 34.09 9.42 -16.07
C GLU A 34 33.17 8.22 -16.01
N ASP A 35 33.58 7.14 -16.66
CA ASP A 35 32.97 5.83 -16.44
C ASP A 35 33.08 5.55 -14.94
N PHE A 36 31.97 5.71 -14.22
CA PHE A 36 31.88 5.34 -12.82
C PHE A 36 32.01 3.81 -12.76
N VAL A 37 33.25 3.32 -12.64
CA VAL A 37 33.48 1.99 -12.12
C VAL A 37 33.07 2.07 -10.66
N ALA A 38 31.89 1.55 -10.34
CA ALA A 38 31.41 1.47 -8.96
C ALA A 38 32.52 0.82 -8.13
N ARG A 39 33.29 1.62 -7.38
CA ARG A 39 34.22 1.11 -6.37
C ARG A 39 33.32 0.37 -5.39
N GLY A 40 33.38 -0.95 -5.46
CA GLY A 40 32.42 -1.86 -4.88
C GLY A 40 31.84 -1.37 -3.57
N TYR A 41 30.71 -0.68 -3.64
CA TYR A 41 29.74 -0.72 -2.58
C TYR A 41 29.25 -2.17 -2.62
N ARG A 42 29.86 -3.01 -1.78
CA ARG A 42 29.11 -4.15 -1.26
C ARG A 42 27.97 -3.50 -0.51
N LEU A 43 26.78 -3.52 -1.11
CA LEU A 43 25.58 -3.57 -0.29
C LEU A 43 25.89 -4.60 0.79
N PRO A 44 25.63 -4.32 2.08
CA PRO A 44 25.65 -5.39 3.07
C PRO A 44 24.87 -6.53 2.41
N ASP A 45 25.40 -7.75 2.42
CA ASP A 45 24.59 -8.91 2.06
C ASP A 45 23.49 -8.92 3.12
N VAL A 46 22.41 -8.16 2.87
CA VAL A 46 21.17 -8.23 3.60
C VAL A 46 20.60 -9.52 3.08
N TRP A 47 21.08 -10.62 3.67
CA TRP A 47 20.35 -11.86 3.69
C TRP A 47 19.07 -11.53 4.44
N LEU A 48 18.06 -11.03 3.72
CA LEU A 48 16.70 -11.27 4.15
C LEU A 48 16.62 -12.80 4.21
N GLU A 49 16.38 -13.35 5.39
CA GLU A 49 16.12 -14.78 5.49
C GLU A 49 15.00 -15.11 4.50
N GLU A 50 15.07 -16.24 3.79
CA GLU A 50 14.07 -16.61 2.77
C GLU A 50 12.64 -16.57 3.34
N GLU A 51 12.49 -16.67 4.66
CA GLU A 51 11.23 -16.55 5.41
C GLU A 51 10.61 -15.14 5.43
N GLU A 52 11.36 -14.07 5.10
CA GLU A 52 10.83 -12.70 5.01
C GLU A 52 10.48 -12.26 3.58
N MET A 53 10.86 -13.05 2.57
CA MET A 53 10.58 -12.75 1.17
C MET A 53 9.26 -13.42 0.75
N ASP A 54 8.24 -12.63 0.46
CA ASP A 54 6.96 -13.17 -0.03
C ASP A 54 7.09 -13.65 -1.49
N ARG A 55 7.76 -12.85 -2.33
CA ARG A 55 8.02 -13.17 -3.75
C ARG A 55 9.12 -12.31 -4.37
N LEU A 56 9.49 -12.62 -5.61
CA LEU A 56 10.33 -11.78 -6.46
C LEU A 56 9.48 -10.95 -7.42
N SER A 57 9.77 -9.65 -7.52
CA SER A 57 9.22 -8.76 -8.55
C SER A 57 9.75 -9.15 -9.95
N ARG A 58 9.10 -8.66 -11.01
CA ARG A 58 9.61 -8.71 -12.40
C ARG A 58 11.07 -8.23 -12.53
N PHE A 59 11.50 -7.31 -11.66
CA PHE A 59 12.85 -6.76 -11.66
C PHE A 59 13.85 -7.55 -10.80
N GLY A 60 13.46 -8.70 -10.26
CA GLY A 60 14.31 -9.53 -9.39
C GLY A 60 14.51 -8.96 -7.98
N THR A 61 13.76 -7.93 -7.61
CA THR A 61 13.77 -7.37 -6.26
C THR A 61 12.85 -8.18 -5.36
N PRO A 62 13.29 -8.57 -4.15
CA PRO A 62 12.40 -9.23 -3.18
C PRO A 62 11.29 -8.27 -2.76
N VAL A 63 10.06 -8.79 -2.75
CA VAL A 63 8.87 -8.13 -2.26
C VAL A 63 8.61 -8.63 -0.85
N VAL A 64 8.46 -7.69 0.07
CA VAL A 64 8.24 -7.95 1.49
C VAL A 64 6.96 -7.23 1.91
N GLY A 65 6.11 -7.91 2.68
CA GLY A 65 4.88 -7.32 3.21
C GLY A 65 3.77 -7.20 2.17
N SER A 66 3.76 -8.09 1.18
CA SER A 66 2.61 -8.29 0.31
C SER A 66 1.39 -8.75 1.11
N PHE A 67 0.21 -8.40 0.62
CA PHE A 67 -1.04 -8.76 1.26
C PHE A 67 -2.13 -8.97 0.22
N THR A 68 -3.05 -9.87 0.56
CA THR A 68 -4.09 -10.38 -0.34
C THR A 68 -5.44 -10.29 0.35
N ILE A 69 -6.42 -9.73 -0.36
CA ILE A 69 -7.83 -9.75 0.06
C ILE A 69 -8.41 -11.10 -0.28
N GLN A 70 -9.09 -11.70 0.71
CA GLN A 70 -9.76 -12.97 0.53
C GLN A 70 -10.96 -12.83 -0.41
N GLY A 71 -10.97 -13.68 -1.41
CA GLY A 71 -12.04 -13.86 -2.36
C GLY A 71 -13.21 -14.59 -1.72
N ARG A 72 -14.34 -13.89 -1.63
CA ARG A 72 -15.60 -14.42 -1.11
C ARG A 72 -16.77 -13.70 -1.77
N THR A 73 -17.98 -14.11 -1.39
CA THR A 73 -19.19 -13.41 -1.78
C THR A 73 -19.36 -12.18 -0.89
N TYR A 74 -19.31 -11.01 -1.49
CA TYR A 74 -19.50 -9.73 -0.81
C TYR A 74 -20.83 -9.10 -1.23
N LYS A 75 -21.44 -8.35 -0.31
CA LYS A 75 -22.53 -7.43 -0.64
C LYS A 75 -21.92 -6.18 -1.26
N MET A 76 -22.27 -5.90 -2.51
CA MET A 76 -21.74 -4.79 -3.28
C MET A 76 -22.87 -3.87 -3.72
N TYR A 77 -22.58 -2.59 -3.82
CA TYR A 77 -23.49 -1.65 -4.47
C TYR A 77 -23.49 -1.89 -5.98
N ASP A 78 -24.68 -1.99 -6.55
CA ASP A 78 -24.87 -1.99 -8.00
C ASP A 78 -24.84 -0.56 -8.54
N GLU A 79 -23.94 -0.25 -9.47
CA GLU A 79 -23.77 1.10 -10.03
C GLU A 79 -25.06 1.64 -10.68
N ALA A 80 -25.86 0.76 -11.28
CA ALA A 80 -27.05 1.15 -12.01
C ALA A 80 -28.27 1.40 -11.11
N SER A 81 -28.40 0.65 -10.02
CA SER A 81 -29.62 0.63 -9.19
C SER A 81 -29.42 1.10 -7.75
N GLY A 82 -28.18 1.24 -7.28
CA GLY A 82 -27.84 1.55 -5.89
C GLY A 82 -28.24 0.46 -4.90
N ARG A 83 -28.69 -0.71 -5.38
CA ARG A 83 -29.12 -1.84 -4.55
C ARG A 83 -27.91 -2.66 -4.13
N LEU A 84 -28.02 -3.28 -2.96
CA LEU A 84 -27.07 -4.28 -2.50
C LEU A 84 -27.33 -5.58 -3.24
N ILE A 85 -26.31 -6.06 -3.95
CA ILE A 85 -26.30 -7.36 -4.62
C ILE A 85 -25.10 -8.16 -4.15
N GLU A 86 -25.29 -9.47 -4.04
CA GLU A 86 -24.20 -10.38 -3.70
C GLU A 86 -23.41 -10.69 -4.98
N ARG A 87 -22.12 -10.41 -4.98
CA ARG A 87 -21.19 -10.84 -6.04
C ARG A 87 -20.00 -11.55 -5.44
N SER A 88 -19.54 -12.58 -6.12
CA SER A 88 -18.27 -13.24 -5.81
C SER A 88 -17.12 -12.40 -6.33
N VAL A 89 -16.20 -12.06 -5.43
CA VAL A 89 -14.95 -11.36 -5.74
C VAL A 89 -13.82 -12.38 -5.60
N PRO A 90 -12.92 -12.51 -6.59
CA PRO A 90 -11.75 -13.39 -6.48
C PRO A 90 -10.71 -12.82 -5.52
N ASP A 91 -9.75 -13.65 -5.12
CA ASP A 91 -8.59 -13.18 -4.34
C ASP A 91 -7.87 -12.06 -5.08
N PHE A 92 -7.59 -10.97 -4.37
CA PHE A 92 -6.88 -9.82 -4.94
C PHE A 92 -5.64 -9.51 -4.12
N GLU A 93 -4.48 -9.79 -4.71
CA GLU A 93 -3.20 -9.37 -4.20
C GLU A 93 -2.96 -7.90 -4.54
N PHE A 94 -2.41 -7.11 -3.61
CA PHE A 94 -2.06 -5.73 -3.92
C PHE A 94 -0.83 -5.65 -4.86
N PRO A 95 -0.75 -4.61 -5.72
CA PRO A 95 0.44 -4.34 -6.53
C PRO A 95 1.73 -4.32 -5.73
N VAL A 96 2.84 -4.73 -6.35
CA VAL A 96 4.16 -4.81 -5.68
C VAL A 96 4.64 -3.44 -5.17
N ALA A 97 4.32 -2.37 -5.88
CA ALA A 97 4.68 -1.01 -5.51
C ALA A 97 3.62 -0.39 -4.57
N THR A 98 3.33 -1.05 -3.44
CA THR A 98 2.39 -0.59 -2.42
C THR A 98 3.12 -0.28 -1.12
N ILE A 99 2.76 0.84 -0.50
CA ILE A 99 3.17 1.24 0.84
C ILE A 99 1.91 1.29 1.69
N VAL A 100 1.99 0.76 2.91
CA VAL A 100 0.90 0.81 3.88
C VAL A 100 1.36 1.54 5.13
N ASP A 101 0.62 2.58 5.50
CA ASP A 101 0.80 3.34 6.72
C ASP A 101 -0.30 2.95 7.72
N PHE A 102 0.10 2.70 8.97
CA PHE A 102 -0.80 2.33 10.06
C PHE A 102 -0.74 3.38 11.16
N GLU A 103 -1.87 3.97 11.51
CA GLU A 103 -2.03 4.90 12.61
C GLU A 103 -3.07 4.36 13.59
N ARG A 104 -2.75 4.29 14.88
CA ARG A 104 -3.71 3.96 15.93
C ARG A 104 -3.75 5.07 16.98
N PRO A 105 -4.72 6.00 16.88
CA PRO A 105 -4.84 7.03 17.89
C PRO A 105 -5.30 6.45 19.22
N LYS A 106 -4.89 7.09 20.31
CA LYS A 106 -5.45 6.84 21.64
C LYS A 106 -6.54 7.85 21.91
N ASN A 107 -7.64 7.41 22.52
CA ASN A 107 -8.66 8.31 23.01
C ASN A 107 -8.20 8.94 24.34
N ILE A 108 -7.86 10.24 24.31
CA ILE A 108 -7.28 10.96 25.44
C ILE A 108 -7.99 12.31 25.63
N ILE A 109 -8.56 12.54 26.81
CA ILE A 109 -9.05 13.86 27.23
C ILE A 109 -7.91 14.59 27.97
N LYS A 110 -7.67 15.85 27.61
CA LYS A 110 -6.63 16.69 28.21
C LYS A 110 -7.29 17.86 28.94
N THR A 111 -7.24 17.84 30.26
CA THR A 111 -7.82 18.89 31.10
C THR A 111 -6.72 19.85 31.56
N PRO A 112 -6.79 21.15 31.20
CA PRO A 112 -5.82 22.12 31.69
C PRO A 112 -5.99 22.35 33.19
N THR A 113 -4.88 22.44 33.93
CA THR A 113 -4.90 22.73 35.37
C THR A 113 -4.64 24.21 35.62
N ILE A 114 -5.49 24.85 36.42
CA ILE A 114 -5.31 26.24 36.83
C ILE A 114 -4.20 26.30 37.89
N GLY A 115 -3.12 27.02 37.60
CA GLY A 115 -2.03 27.27 38.55
C GLY A 115 -0.81 26.35 38.47
N SER A 116 -0.71 25.48 37.46
CA SER A 116 0.48 24.67 37.18
C SER A 116 0.78 24.60 35.68
N ALA A 117 2.05 24.35 35.33
CA ALA A 117 2.43 24.11 33.94
C ALA A 117 2.12 22.65 33.58
N GLY A 118 1.02 22.42 32.87
CA GLY A 118 0.67 21.10 32.34
C GLY A 118 -0.81 20.87 32.10
N THR A 119 -1.14 19.62 31.74
CA THR A 119 -2.52 19.14 31.56
C THR A 119 -2.63 17.76 32.20
N VAL A 120 -3.74 17.48 32.88
CA VAL A 120 -4.10 16.12 33.30
C VAL A 120 -4.59 15.37 32.06
N LYS A 121 -4.09 14.15 31.83
CA LYS A 121 -4.46 13.31 30.68
C LYS A 121 -5.24 12.10 31.19
N GLU A 122 -6.46 11.95 30.71
CA GLU A 122 -7.31 10.77 30.96
C GLU A 122 -7.32 9.92 29.69
N ILE A 123 -6.90 8.66 29.80
CA ILE A 123 -6.77 7.74 28.67
C ILE A 123 -7.93 6.75 28.74
N PHE A 124 -8.80 6.75 27.75
CA PHE A 124 -10.04 5.94 27.72
C PHE A 124 -9.90 4.66 26.92
N GLY A 125 -8.90 4.58 26.03
CA GLY A 125 -8.67 3.41 25.21
C GLY A 125 -7.92 3.72 23.93
N PHE A 126 -7.97 2.76 23.02
CA PHE A 126 -7.47 2.91 21.66
C PHE A 126 -8.65 3.10 20.71
N ASP A 127 -8.42 3.88 19.68
CA ASP A 127 -9.31 3.96 18.52
C ASP A 127 -9.00 2.81 17.55
N ASP A 128 -9.80 2.69 16.50
CA ASP A 128 -9.55 1.77 15.40
C ASP A 128 -8.26 2.13 14.66
N TRP A 129 -7.63 1.15 14.01
CA TRP A 129 -6.51 1.43 13.14
C TRP A 129 -6.99 2.20 11.91
N LYS A 130 -6.37 3.34 11.65
CA LYS A 130 -6.44 4.05 10.38
C LYS A 130 -5.32 3.55 9.49
N ILE A 131 -5.69 3.11 8.30
CA ILE A 131 -4.82 2.44 7.35
C ILE A 131 -4.83 3.25 6.07
N ASN A 132 -3.67 3.74 5.65
CA ASN A 132 -3.52 4.43 4.37
C ASN A 132 -2.64 3.59 3.45
N ILE A 133 -3.21 3.13 2.34
CA ILE A 133 -2.56 2.27 1.36
C ILE A 133 -2.32 3.09 0.09
N ARG A 134 -1.05 3.30 -0.26
CA ARG A 134 -0.67 4.07 -1.46
C ARG A 134 0.17 3.20 -2.36
N GLY A 135 -0.12 3.26 -3.65
CA GLY A 135 0.67 2.48 -4.59
C GLY A 135 0.48 2.86 -6.03
N ILE A 136 1.13 2.06 -6.87
CA ILE A 136 1.12 2.23 -8.32
C ILE A 136 0.72 0.90 -8.96
N CYS A 137 -0.33 0.93 -9.77
CA CYS A 137 -0.69 -0.14 -10.67
C CYS A 137 0.26 -0.11 -11.88
N LEU A 138 0.88 -1.26 -12.13
CA LEU A 138 1.86 -1.47 -13.19
C LEU A 138 1.62 -2.82 -13.85
N ASP A 139 2.05 -2.94 -15.10
CA ASP A 139 2.01 -4.21 -15.83
C ASP A 139 3.08 -5.17 -15.26
N ASP A 140 2.62 -6.24 -14.61
CA ASP A 140 3.47 -7.21 -13.93
C ASP A 140 3.10 -8.64 -14.33
N GLU A 141 3.98 -9.24 -15.12
CA GLU A 141 3.83 -10.60 -15.64
C GLU A 141 4.06 -11.67 -14.57
N SER A 142 4.74 -11.32 -13.47
CA SER A 142 5.04 -12.22 -12.35
C SER A 142 3.80 -12.58 -11.53
N ARG A 143 2.74 -11.76 -11.63
CA ARG A 143 1.49 -11.96 -10.92
C ARG A 143 0.67 -13.09 -11.51
N THR A 144 -0.01 -13.87 -10.66
CA THR A 144 -0.92 -14.93 -11.11
C THR A 144 -2.17 -14.37 -11.79
N ALA A 145 -2.73 -13.28 -11.24
CA ALA A 145 -3.94 -12.61 -11.73
C ALA A 145 -3.77 -11.07 -11.78
N PHE A 146 -4.60 -10.40 -12.58
CA PHE A 146 -4.62 -8.94 -12.75
C PHE A 146 -3.25 -8.38 -13.16
N LYS A 147 -2.75 -8.86 -14.30
CA LYS A 147 -1.39 -8.59 -14.76
C LYS A 147 -1.24 -7.17 -15.30
N THR A 148 -2.31 -6.58 -15.82
CA THR A 148 -2.26 -5.23 -16.41
C THR A 148 -2.68 -4.15 -15.42
N ALA A 149 -2.11 -2.95 -15.55
CA ALA A 149 -2.46 -1.81 -14.70
C ALA A 149 -3.95 -1.47 -14.76
N LYS A 150 -4.59 -1.66 -15.93
CA LYS A 150 -6.02 -1.41 -16.12
C LYS A 150 -6.89 -2.44 -15.39
N GLU A 151 -6.55 -3.72 -15.48
CA GLU A 151 -7.25 -4.78 -14.73
C GLU A 151 -7.14 -4.56 -13.22
N GLN A 152 -5.96 -4.16 -12.74
CA GLN A 152 -5.75 -3.83 -11.33
C GLN A 152 -6.66 -2.68 -10.90
N GLN A 153 -6.73 -1.61 -11.69
CA GLN A 153 -7.62 -0.48 -11.43
C GLN A 153 -9.09 -0.91 -11.36
N GLU A 154 -9.56 -1.72 -12.30
CA GLU A 154 -10.94 -2.21 -12.32
C GLU A 154 -11.26 -3.05 -11.07
N VAL A 155 -10.32 -3.84 -10.57
CA VAL A 155 -10.51 -4.56 -9.30
C VAL A 155 -10.55 -3.61 -8.11
N LEU A 156 -9.67 -2.61 -8.03
CA LEU A 156 -9.69 -1.62 -6.95
C LEU A 156 -11.03 -0.87 -6.90
N ILE A 157 -11.56 -0.49 -8.07
CA ILE A 157 -12.89 0.13 -8.17
C ILE A 157 -13.98 -0.81 -7.67
N ARG A 158 -13.91 -2.11 -8.04
CA ARG A 158 -14.85 -3.11 -7.53
C ARG A 158 -14.74 -3.29 -6.02
N LEU A 159 -13.53 -3.37 -5.46
CA LEU A 159 -13.34 -3.50 -4.02
C LEU A 159 -13.97 -2.33 -3.25
N ASN A 160 -13.87 -1.11 -3.79
CA ASN A 160 -14.50 0.07 -3.20
C ASN A 160 -16.05 0.05 -3.25
N MET A 161 -16.68 -0.81 -4.06
CA MET A 161 -18.15 -0.96 -4.08
C MET A 161 -18.66 -1.91 -3.00
N ILE A 162 -17.79 -2.60 -2.27
CA ILE A 162 -18.19 -3.53 -1.22
C ILE A 162 -18.74 -2.74 -0.04
N ALA A 163 -19.95 -3.08 0.38
CA ALA A 163 -20.70 -2.38 1.41
C ALA A 163 -20.37 -2.89 2.83
N GLY A 164 -19.14 -3.35 3.05
CA GLY A 164 -18.73 -3.97 4.30
C GLY A 164 -17.24 -4.28 4.33
N SER A 165 -16.86 -5.09 5.29
CA SER A 165 -15.47 -5.34 5.66
C SER A 165 -14.85 -6.39 4.74
N LEU A 166 -13.64 -6.11 4.28
CA LEU A 166 -12.80 -6.99 3.50
C LEU A 166 -11.94 -7.83 4.44
N GLU A 167 -11.95 -9.15 4.26
CA GLU A 167 -11.06 -10.04 5.00
C GLU A 167 -9.70 -10.14 4.31
N LEU A 168 -8.64 -10.15 5.11
CA LEU A 168 -7.28 -10.38 4.66
C LEU A 168 -7.00 -11.88 4.65
N ALA A 169 -6.61 -12.42 3.50
CA ALA A 169 -6.15 -13.80 3.39
C ALA A 169 -4.67 -13.93 3.79
N GLU A 170 -3.85 -12.97 3.35
CA GLU A 170 -2.41 -12.94 3.56
C GLU A 170 -1.98 -11.51 3.87
N GLY A 171 -0.98 -11.33 4.72
CA GLY A 171 -0.47 -10.01 5.11
C GLY A 171 0.14 -10.01 6.49
N LYS A 172 1.40 -10.47 6.62
CA LYS A 172 2.12 -10.54 7.89
C LYS A 172 2.08 -9.22 8.67
N VAL A 173 2.26 -8.10 7.96
CA VAL A 173 2.29 -6.74 8.53
C VAL A 173 0.97 -6.35 9.21
N PHE A 174 -0.17 -6.86 8.72
CA PHE A 174 -1.50 -6.63 9.27
C PHE A 174 -1.79 -7.57 10.44
N PHE A 175 -1.50 -8.86 10.29
CA PHE A 175 -1.75 -9.86 11.33
C PHE A 175 -0.91 -9.62 12.60
N GLU A 176 0.33 -9.14 12.47
CA GLU A 176 1.15 -8.70 13.61
C GLU A 176 0.50 -7.58 14.43
N LYS A 177 -0.43 -6.81 13.84
CA LYS A 177 -1.18 -5.73 14.49
C LYS A 177 -2.59 -6.17 14.91
N SER A 178 -2.88 -7.46 14.79
CA SER A 178 -4.19 -8.06 15.05
C SER A 178 -5.31 -7.53 14.14
N ILE A 179 -4.97 -7.12 12.92
CA ILE A 179 -5.94 -6.65 11.92
C ILE A 179 -6.25 -7.82 10.98
N ASN A 180 -7.49 -8.32 11.03
CA ASN A 180 -7.97 -9.41 10.16
C ASN A 180 -8.86 -8.92 9.02
N SER A 181 -9.58 -7.82 9.26
CA SER A 181 -10.48 -7.21 8.30
C SER A 181 -10.31 -5.70 8.24
N ILE A 182 -10.53 -5.15 7.05
CA ILE A 182 -10.44 -3.71 6.76
C ILE A 182 -11.69 -3.24 6.05
N THR A 183 -12.14 -2.02 6.33
CA THR A 183 -13.24 -1.37 5.62
C THR A 183 -12.68 -0.22 4.80
N ILE A 184 -12.95 -0.21 3.50
CA ILE A 184 -12.52 0.87 2.62
C ILE A 184 -13.45 2.07 2.80
N GLU A 185 -12.88 3.21 3.15
CA GLU A 185 -13.62 4.46 3.32
C GLU A 185 -13.56 5.33 2.07
N LYS A 186 -12.39 5.32 1.39
CA LYS A 186 -12.15 6.17 0.23
C LYS A 186 -11.12 5.56 -0.69
N LEU A 187 -11.40 5.60 -1.99
CA LEU A 187 -10.48 5.28 -3.08
C LEU A 187 -10.21 6.53 -3.92
N THR A 188 -8.94 6.90 -4.06
CA THR A 188 -8.48 7.97 -4.95
C THR A 188 -7.64 7.35 -6.07
N LEU A 189 -8.00 7.61 -7.32
CA LEU A 189 -7.24 7.16 -8.49
C LEU A 189 -6.67 8.37 -9.24
N SER A 190 -5.36 8.40 -9.41
CA SER A 190 -4.64 9.47 -10.11
C SER A 190 -3.91 8.90 -11.33
N ALA A 191 -4.30 9.34 -12.52
CA ALA A 191 -3.59 9.01 -13.75
C ALA A 191 -2.40 9.96 -13.93
N VAL A 192 -1.19 9.42 -14.09
CA VAL A 192 0.00 10.25 -14.33
C VAL A 192 0.01 10.70 -15.80
N GLN A 193 -0.07 12.01 -16.03
CA GLN A 193 -0.08 12.57 -17.38
C GLN A 193 1.23 12.24 -18.11
N GLY A 194 1.13 11.68 -19.31
CA GLY A 194 2.28 11.42 -20.19
C GLY A 194 2.90 10.01 -20.09
N LYS A 195 2.42 9.14 -19.20
CA LYS A 195 2.84 7.74 -19.13
C LYS A 195 1.65 6.78 -19.16
N PRO A 196 1.21 6.32 -20.34
CA PRO A 196 0.18 5.28 -20.43
C PRO A 196 0.70 4.00 -19.76
N GLY A 197 -0.13 3.38 -18.90
CA GLY A 197 0.22 2.15 -18.18
C GLY A 197 0.69 2.34 -16.73
N ILE A 198 0.65 3.57 -16.20
CA ILE A 198 0.93 3.87 -14.79
C ILE A 198 -0.28 4.55 -14.18
N ILE A 199 -0.89 3.91 -13.19
CA ILE A 199 -2.04 4.46 -12.45
C ILE A 199 -1.68 4.48 -10.97
N GLN A 200 -1.71 5.66 -10.35
CA GLN A 200 -1.51 5.80 -8.92
C GLN A 200 -2.84 5.64 -8.21
N TYR A 201 -2.81 5.00 -7.05
CA TYR A 201 -3.97 4.89 -6.18
C TYR A 201 -3.60 5.18 -4.74
N GLU A 202 -4.59 5.69 -4.01
CA GLU A 202 -4.56 5.87 -2.57
C GLU A 202 -5.89 5.37 -2.01
N ILE A 203 -5.82 4.54 -0.98
CA ILE A 203 -6.96 3.98 -0.28
C ILE A 203 -6.84 4.36 1.18
N GLU A 204 -7.89 5.00 1.69
CA GLU A 204 -8.07 5.20 3.13
C GLU A 204 -9.03 4.12 3.62
N ALA A 205 -8.61 3.38 4.63
CA ALA A 205 -9.35 2.29 5.23
C ALA A 205 -9.22 2.33 6.75
N SER A 206 -10.18 1.71 7.43
CA SER A 206 -10.14 1.46 8.87
C SER A 206 -10.08 -0.03 9.14
N SER A 207 -9.43 -0.44 10.24
CA SER A 207 -9.60 -1.81 10.73
C SER A 207 -11.02 -2.01 11.22
N ASP A 208 -11.59 -3.15 10.91
CA ASP A 208 -12.86 -3.57 11.49
C ASP A 208 -12.60 -4.75 12.42
N GLU A 209 -12.89 -4.57 13.71
CA GLU A 209 -12.91 -5.65 14.69
C GLU A 209 -14.37 -6.09 14.87
N ASP A 210 -14.66 -7.38 14.76
CA ASP A 210 -16.00 -7.92 14.99
C ASP A 210 -16.50 -7.54 16.40
N ILE A 211 -17.45 -6.60 16.47
CA ILE A 211 -18.13 -6.30 17.74
C ILE A 211 -19.18 -7.39 17.98
N LEU A 212 -18.87 -8.30 18.89
CA LEU A 212 -19.88 -9.18 19.48
C LEU A 212 -20.80 -8.32 20.37
N LEU A 213 -21.97 -8.00 19.83
CA LEU A 213 -23.05 -7.40 20.60
C LEU A 213 -23.61 -8.47 21.54
N ILE A 214 -23.01 -8.61 22.72
CA ILE A 214 -23.63 -9.37 23.80
C ILE A 214 -24.84 -8.59 24.29
N ASP A 215 -26.02 -9.16 24.06
CA ASP A 215 -27.30 -8.70 24.62
C ASP A 215 -27.15 -8.68 26.15
N VAL A 216 -27.31 -7.50 26.78
CA VAL A 216 -27.27 -7.31 28.24
C VAL A 216 -28.68 -7.29 28.80
#